data_AF-A0A6B2NQ06-F1
#
_entry.id   AF-A0A6B2NQ06-F1
#
_cell.length_a   1.000
_cell.length_b   1.000
_cell.length_c   1.000
_cell.angle_alpha   90.00
_cell.angle_beta   90.00
_cell.angle_gamma   90.00
#
_symmetry.space_group_name_H-M   'P 1'
#
loop_
_entity.id
_entity.type
_entity.pdbx_description
1 polymer ?
#
loop_
_entity_poly.entity_id
_entity_poly.type
_entity_poly.pdbx_seq_one_letter_code
_entity_poly.pdbx_strand_id
1 'polypeptide(L)'
;MSEAHGFLAQVIKEVSGKELHSERPHRAGDYSFNDIGLSSYLMLSSAMTDAHREELGYYAVGGCGMNIAWHTENGTLEIADKNILLRDIKVYLLAVFRNANADLLPFDWRATAREFQATIDDYQVQAGDRFDFIQARSAAEELLADLEEFYARAQSGAIPNAAANEVIQRLARILVPLNYNRSARFRHDPALTIPPLPALEEATKIATRPAHLVGFARTELVRGQNHVIAGIREARRLIAELNR
;
A
#
# COMPACT_ATOMS: atom_id res chain seq x y z
N MET A 1 0.42 1.20 -3.92
CA MET A 1 -0.45 1.02 -2.73
C MET A 1 -1.90 0.92 -3.17
N SER A 2 -2.79 0.37 -2.35
CA SER A 2 -4.17 0.04 -2.73
C SER A 2 -5.00 1.28 -3.12
N GLU A 3 -4.83 2.40 -2.43
CA GLU A 3 -5.54 3.65 -2.70
C GLU A 3 -5.22 4.25 -4.08
N ALA A 4 -4.03 3.97 -4.61
CA ALA A 4 -3.61 4.49 -5.90
C ALA A 4 -3.80 3.50 -7.06
N HIS A 5 -4.24 2.26 -6.77
CA HIS A 5 -4.32 1.19 -7.76
C HIS A 5 -5.26 1.55 -8.92
N GLY A 6 -6.51 1.96 -8.61
CA GLY A 6 -7.51 2.25 -9.64
C GLY A 6 -7.09 3.40 -10.55
N PHE A 7 -6.51 4.45 -9.98
CA PHE A 7 -5.95 5.58 -10.73
C PHE A 7 -4.83 5.14 -11.68
N LEU A 8 -3.85 4.40 -11.16
CA LEU A 8 -2.71 4.00 -11.97
C LEU A 8 -3.11 2.99 -13.05
N ALA A 9 -4.06 2.10 -12.76
CA ALA A 9 -4.58 1.14 -13.75
C ALA A 9 -5.13 1.84 -14.99
N GLN A 10 -5.88 2.93 -14.81
CA GLN A 10 -6.40 3.74 -15.92
C GLN A 10 -5.26 4.38 -16.74
N VAL A 11 -4.25 4.95 -16.06
CA VAL A 11 -3.09 5.58 -16.73
C VAL A 11 -2.31 4.55 -17.55
N ILE A 12 -1.99 3.39 -16.97
CA ILE A 12 -1.23 2.33 -17.66
C ILE A 12 -2.02 1.80 -18.85
N LYS A 13 -3.32 1.53 -18.67
CA LYS A 13 -4.18 1.03 -19.73
C LYS A 13 -4.23 1.98 -20.92
N GLU A 14 -4.36 3.28 -20.66
CA GLU A 14 -4.43 4.30 -21.71
C GLU A 14 -3.11 4.47 -22.48
N VAL A 15 -1.98 4.52 -21.77
CA VAL A 15 -0.68 4.77 -22.41
C VAL A 15 -0.14 3.53 -23.11
N SER A 16 -0.38 2.34 -22.54
CA SER A 16 0.28 1.10 -22.97
C SER A 16 -0.65 0.03 -23.53
N GLY A 17 -1.97 0.16 -23.33
CA GLY A 17 -2.95 -0.88 -23.65
C GLY A 17 -2.94 -2.08 -22.68
N LYS A 18 -2.00 -2.13 -21.74
CA LYS A 18 -1.79 -3.26 -20.82
C LYS A 18 -2.62 -3.13 -19.54
N GLU A 19 -2.92 -4.28 -18.94
CA GLU A 19 -3.47 -4.32 -17.58
C GLU A 19 -2.37 -4.01 -16.56
N LEU A 20 -2.75 -3.35 -15.46
CA LEU A 20 -1.86 -3.15 -14.33
C LEU A 20 -1.70 -4.47 -13.57
N HIS A 21 -0.45 -4.92 -13.43
CA HIS A 21 -0.07 -5.91 -12.45
C HIS A 21 0.57 -5.18 -11.27
N SER A 22 -0.12 -5.13 -10.14
CA SER A 22 0.40 -4.49 -8.93
C SER A 22 0.85 -5.54 -7.92
N GLU A 23 1.96 -5.25 -7.26
CA GLU A 23 2.42 -5.96 -6.07
C GLU A 23 2.44 -5.01 -4.86
N ARG A 24 2.49 -5.59 -3.67
CA ARG A 24 2.76 -4.83 -2.46
C ARG A 24 4.17 -4.21 -2.60
N PRO A 25 4.34 -2.90 -2.37
CA PRO A 25 5.64 -2.28 -2.55
C PRO A 25 6.72 -2.93 -1.71
N HIS A 26 7.79 -3.36 -2.36
CA HIS A 26 9.01 -3.77 -1.70
C HIS A 26 9.73 -2.55 -1.14
N ARG A 27 10.63 -2.75 -0.18
CA ARG A 27 11.52 -1.68 0.29
C ARG A 27 12.76 -1.61 -0.58
N ALA A 28 12.55 -1.23 -1.84
CA ALA A 28 13.57 -1.08 -2.87
C ALA A 28 13.42 0.27 -3.59
N GLY A 29 14.52 0.76 -4.17
CA GLY A 29 14.57 2.07 -4.80
C GLY A 29 14.19 3.21 -3.84
N ASP A 30 13.56 4.25 -4.38
CA ASP A 30 13.17 5.46 -3.63
C ASP A 30 11.83 5.30 -2.87
N TYR A 31 11.32 4.08 -2.72
CA TYR A 31 10.06 3.78 -2.04
C TYR A 31 10.21 3.79 -0.50
N SER A 32 10.69 4.91 0.03
CA SER A 32 11.20 5.01 1.42
C SER A 32 10.29 5.78 2.39
N PHE A 33 9.35 6.57 1.89
CA PHE A 33 8.59 7.56 2.68
C PHE A 33 7.24 7.05 3.21
N ASN A 34 7.11 5.74 3.42
CA ASN A 34 5.89 5.15 3.98
C ASN A 34 5.68 5.58 5.44
N ASP A 35 6.77 5.80 6.19
CA ASP A 35 6.78 6.21 7.60
C ASP A 35 6.12 7.58 7.84
N ILE A 36 6.34 8.53 6.93
CA ILE A 36 5.68 9.84 6.95
C ILE A 36 4.32 9.84 6.25
N GLY A 37 3.92 8.71 5.67
CA GLY A 37 2.61 8.49 5.06
C GLY A 37 2.39 9.18 3.72
N LEU A 38 3.23 8.87 2.74
CA LEU A 38 3.03 9.29 1.35
C LEU A 38 2.45 8.14 0.51
N SER A 39 1.31 8.39 -0.14
CA SER A 39 0.78 7.52 -1.18
C SER A 39 1.76 7.45 -2.35
N SER A 40 2.09 6.23 -2.75
CA SER A 40 3.05 5.95 -3.83
C SER A 40 2.53 4.85 -4.75
N TYR A 41 2.86 4.89 -6.04
CA TYR A 41 2.29 3.96 -7.02
C TYR A 41 3.25 3.45 -8.11
N LEU A 42 4.44 4.04 -8.27
CA LEU A 42 5.46 3.56 -9.20
C LEU A 42 6.78 3.28 -8.46
N MET A 43 7.42 2.16 -8.77
CA MET A 43 8.73 1.78 -8.23
C MET A 43 9.58 1.11 -9.32
N LEU A 44 9.04 0.04 -9.92
CA LEU A 44 9.66 -0.69 -11.01
C LEU A 44 8.65 -0.78 -12.16
N SER A 45 9.09 -0.43 -13.37
CA SER A 45 8.31 -0.61 -14.60
C SER A 45 9.13 -1.38 -15.62
N SER A 46 8.44 -2.03 -16.57
CA SER A 46 9.09 -2.63 -17.75
C SER A 46 10.12 -3.72 -17.47
N ALA A 47 9.99 -4.40 -16.33
CA ALA A 47 10.81 -5.57 -16.04
C ALA A 47 10.60 -6.66 -17.10
N MET A 48 11.65 -7.44 -17.34
CA MET A 48 11.55 -8.66 -18.13
C MET A 48 10.55 -9.64 -17.48
N THR A 49 9.79 -10.36 -18.31
CA THR A 49 8.83 -11.35 -17.83
C THR A 49 9.55 -12.56 -17.24
N ASP A 50 8.91 -13.28 -16.31
CA ASP A 50 9.49 -14.49 -15.73
C ASP A 50 9.81 -15.54 -16.80
N ALA A 51 8.93 -15.71 -17.79
CA ALA A 51 9.17 -16.63 -18.91
C ALA A 51 10.42 -16.27 -19.73
N HIS A 52 10.64 -14.98 -20.01
CA HIS A 52 11.81 -14.54 -20.76
C HIS A 52 13.09 -14.63 -19.90
N ARG A 53 13.00 -14.37 -18.60
CA ARG A 53 14.10 -14.60 -17.65
C ARG A 53 14.52 -16.08 -17.63
N GLU A 54 13.54 -16.97 -17.61
CA GLU A 54 13.78 -18.43 -17.64
C GLU A 54 14.38 -18.90 -18.96
N GLU A 55 13.89 -18.40 -20.10
CA GLU A 55 14.45 -18.65 -21.43
C GLU A 55 15.94 -18.28 -21.51
N LEU A 56 16.32 -17.16 -20.90
CA LEU A 56 17.71 -16.69 -20.85
C LEU A 56 18.57 -17.40 -19.79
N GLY A 57 17.97 -18.27 -18.95
CA GLY A 57 18.66 -18.97 -17.87
C GLY A 57 19.13 -18.05 -16.74
N TYR A 58 18.46 -16.90 -16.55
CA TYR A 58 18.86 -15.90 -15.56
C TYR A 58 18.31 -16.24 -14.16
N TYR A 59 19.14 -16.05 -13.14
CA TYR A 59 18.70 -16.13 -11.74
C TYR A 59 17.76 -14.96 -11.40
N ALA A 60 16.77 -15.23 -10.56
CA ALA A 60 15.89 -14.19 -10.04
C ALA A 60 16.67 -13.31 -9.03
N VAL A 61 16.82 -12.03 -9.35
CA VAL A 61 17.45 -11.04 -8.46
C VAL A 61 16.44 -9.90 -8.25
N GLY A 62 16.05 -9.68 -6.99
CA GLY A 62 15.10 -8.62 -6.65
C GLY A 62 15.64 -7.23 -6.98
N GLY A 63 14.80 -6.39 -7.60
CA GLY A 63 15.14 -4.99 -7.90
C GLY A 63 15.96 -4.74 -9.16
N CYS A 64 16.47 -5.78 -9.85
CA CYS A 64 17.30 -5.60 -11.07
C CYS A 64 16.51 -5.46 -12.37
N GLY A 65 15.17 -5.41 -12.32
CA GLY A 65 14.32 -5.48 -13.51
C GLY A 65 14.45 -6.80 -14.29
N MET A 66 14.98 -7.85 -13.64
CA MET A 66 15.33 -9.15 -14.20
C MET A 66 16.44 -9.12 -15.28
N ASN A 67 17.31 -8.10 -15.25
CA ASN A 67 18.47 -8.01 -16.14
C ASN A 67 19.80 -8.18 -15.35
N ILE A 68 20.69 -9.02 -15.86
CA ILE A 68 21.98 -9.36 -15.24
C ILE A 68 23.04 -8.25 -15.34
N ALA A 69 22.84 -7.25 -16.19
CA ALA A 69 23.76 -6.12 -16.34
C ALA A 69 23.62 -5.05 -15.24
N TRP A 70 22.57 -5.14 -14.41
CA TRP A 70 22.33 -4.24 -13.28
C TRP A 70 23.54 -4.20 -12.33
N HIS A 71 24.01 -3.00 -11.99
CA HIS A 71 25.19 -2.75 -11.16
C HIS A 71 26.50 -3.39 -11.68
N THR A 72 26.64 -3.54 -13.01
CA THR A 72 27.88 -3.97 -13.67
C THR A 72 28.32 -2.95 -14.72
N GLU A 73 29.57 -3.07 -15.17
CA GLU A 73 30.11 -2.31 -16.30
C GLU A 73 29.38 -2.56 -17.63
N ASN A 74 28.62 -3.67 -17.71
CA ASN A 74 27.81 -4.00 -18.88
C ASN A 74 26.49 -3.23 -18.92
N GLY A 75 26.16 -2.42 -17.91
CA GLY A 75 24.99 -1.54 -17.88
C GLY A 75 25.09 -0.37 -18.86
N THR A 76 25.16 -0.66 -20.15
CA THR A 76 25.40 0.31 -21.23
C THR A 76 24.14 0.59 -22.04
N LEU A 77 24.20 1.59 -22.94
CA LEU A 77 23.05 2.07 -23.70
C LEU A 77 22.47 1.00 -24.65
N GLU A 78 23.29 0.05 -25.07
CA GLU A 78 22.92 -1.07 -25.95
C GLU A 78 21.86 -1.99 -25.32
N ILE A 79 21.74 -2.00 -23.99
CA ILE A 79 20.72 -2.77 -23.26
C ILE A 79 19.39 -1.99 -23.17
N ALA A 80 19.43 -0.66 -23.28
CA ALA A 80 18.26 0.18 -23.11
C ALA A 80 17.40 0.20 -24.38
N ASP A 81 16.08 0.00 -24.22
CA ASP A 81 15.12 0.13 -25.31
C ASP A 81 14.45 1.52 -25.28
N LYS A 82 14.63 2.29 -26.35
CA LYS A 82 14.08 3.65 -26.49
C LYS A 82 12.55 3.70 -26.50
N ASN A 83 11.88 2.70 -27.09
CA ASN A 83 10.43 2.65 -27.17
C ASN A 83 9.82 2.32 -25.79
N ILE A 84 10.45 1.43 -25.03
CA ILE A 84 10.10 1.14 -23.64
C ILE A 84 10.28 2.40 -22.78
N LEU A 85 11.44 3.06 -22.87
CA LEU A 85 11.69 4.30 -22.14
C LEU A 85 10.64 5.38 -22.46
N LEU A 86 10.33 5.60 -23.74
CA LEU A 86 9.34 6.59 -24.15
C LEU A 86 7.93 6.26 -23.62
N ARG A 87 7.55 4.99 -23.63
CA ARG A 87 6.27 4.54 -23.04
C ARG A 87 6.23 4.83 -21.54
N ASP A 88 7.28 4.50 -20.82
CA ASP A 88 7.33 4.69 -19.37
C ASP A 88 7.33 6.19 -19.02
N ILE A 89 8.07 7.02 -19.76
CA ILE A 89 7.99 8.48 -19.64
C ILE A 89 6.55 8.96 -19.79
N LYS A 90 5.80 8.45 -20.78
CA LYS A 90 4.39 8.81 -20.98
C LYS A 90 3.51 8.36 -19.81
N VAL A 91 3.75 7.17 -19.23
CA VAL A 91 3.03 6.70 -18.03
C VAL A 91 3.27 7.65 -16.85
N TYR A 92 4.53 7.96 -16.55
CA TYR A 92 4.88 8.88 -15.47
C TYR A 92 4.31 10.28 -15.70
N LEU A 93 4.47 10.81 -16.92
CA LEU A 93 3.97 12.13 -17.28
C LEU A 93 2.44 12.21 -17.13
N LEU A 94 1.70 11.23 -17.65
CA LEU A 94 0.23 11.23 -17.56
C LEU A 94 -0.25 11.07 -16.12
N ALA A 95 0.41 10.22 -15.32
CA ALA A 95 0.08 10.08 -13.90
C ALA A 95 0.31 11.39 -13.14
N VAL A 96 1.47 12.02 -13.31
CA VAL A 96 1.78 13.31 -12.66
C VAL A 96 0.83 14.40 -13.13
N PHE A 97 0.61 14.50 -14.44
CA PHE A 97 -0.27 15.50 -15.04
C PHE A 97 -1.70 15.40 -14.50
N ARG A 98 -2.28 14.19 -14.49
CA ARG A 98 -3.64 13.96 -13.97
C ARG A 98 -3.73 14.24 -12.48
N ASN A 99 -2.79 13.75 -11.68
CA ASN A 99 -2.81 13.95 -10.24
C ASN A 99 -2.68 15.43 -9.87
N ALA A 100 -1.81 16.18 -10.56
CA ALA A 100 -1.59 17.61 -10.33
C ALA A 100 -2.75 18.50 -10.80
N ASN A 101 -3.59 18.03 -11.72
CA ASN A 101 -4.74 18.76 -12.27
C ASN A 101 -6.09 18.17 -11.84
N ALA A 102 -6.09 17.25 -10.87
CA ALA A 102 -7.32 16.62 -10.41
C ALA A 102 -8.12 17.60 -9.54
N ASP A 103 -9.37 17.85 -9.91
CA ASP A 103 -10.30 18.61 -9.06
C ASP A 103 -10.50 17.91 -7.71
N LEU A 104 -10.81 16.60 -7.76
CA LEU A 104 -10.84 15.70 -6.61
C LEU A 104 -9.71 14.68 -6.75
N LEU A 105 -8.86 14.55 -5.74
CA LEU A 105 -7.68 13.69 -5.79
C LEU A 105 -8.05 12.22 -6.05
N PRO A 106 -7.30 11.51 -6.90
CA PRO A 106 -7.72 10.21 -7.42
C PRO A 106 -7.34 9.03 -6.51
N PHE A 107 -7.12 9.27 -5.22
CA PHE A 107 -6.79 8.22 -4.25
C PHE A 107 -8.08 7.66 -3.63
N ASP A 108 -8.24 6.34 -3.65
CA ASP A 108 -9.41 5.62 -3.14
C ASP A 108 -9.09 4.87 -1.82
N TRP A 109 -9.25 5.56 -0.69
CA TRP A 109 -8.98 4.95 0.63
C TRP A 109 -9.93 3.80 0.98
N ARG A 110 -11.05 3.63 0.26
CA ARG A 110 -11.94 2.47 0.43
C ARG A 110 -11.26 1.18 0.01
N ALA A 111 -10.38 1.25 -1.00
CA ALA A 111 -9.55 0.11 -1.39
C ALA A 111 -8.61 -0.33 -0.25
N THR A 112 -8.02 0.63 0.48
CA THR A 112 -7.19 0.35 1.66
C THR A 112 -8.00 -0.21 2.82
N ALA A 113 -9.20 0.32 3.07
CA ALA A 113 -10.09 -0.24 4.10
C ALA A 113 -10.49 -1.70 3.78
N ARG A 114 -10.77 -2.01 2.51
CA ARG A 114 -11.01 -3.39 2.05
C ARG A 114 -9.77 -4.28 2.20
N GLU A 115 -8.58 -3.77 1.90
CA GLU A 115 -7.30 -4.48 2.16
C GLU A 115 -7.14 -4.79 3.66
N PHE A 116 -7.51 -3.87 4.55
CA PHE A 116 -7.44 -4.09 6.00
C PHE A 116 -8.40 -5.20 6.44
N GLN A 117 -9.64 -5.19 5.96
CA GLN A 117 -10.61 -6.25 6.27
C GLN A 117 -10.07 -7.62 5.85
N ALA A 118 -9.62 -7.75 4.59
CA ALA A 118 -9.05 -8.99 4.08
C ALA A 118 -7.81 -9.46 4.88
N THR A 119 -6.94 -8.52 5.25
CA THR A 119 -5.73 -8.82 6.05
C THR A 119 -6.11 -9.30 7.46
N ILE A 120 -7.08 -8.65 8.10
CA ILE A 120 -7.54 -9.02 9.44
C ILE A 120 -8.22 -10.40 9.40
N ASP A 121 -9.03 -10.67 8.38
CA ASP A 121 -9.70 -11.95 8.20
C ASP A 121 -8.67 -13.09 8.00
N ASP A 122 -7.62 -12.87 7.20
CA ASP A 122 -6.51 -13.82 7.04
C ASP A 122 -5.74 -14.04 8.34
N TYR A 123 -5.43 -12.97 9.08
CA TYR A 123 -4.79 -13.08 10.39
C TYR A 123 -5.67 -13.78 11.44
N GLN A 124 -6.99 -13.64 11.36
CA GLN A 124 -7.91 -14.40 12.21
C GLN A 124 -7.85 -15.89 11.90
N VAL A 125 -7.78 -16.29 10.62
CA VAL A 125 -7.59 -17.69 10.21
C VAL A 125 -6.27 -18.24 10.75
N GLN A 126 -5.18 -17.48 10.63
CA GLN A 126 -3.85 -17.89 11.08
C GLN A 126 -3.75 -17.99 12.62
N ALA A 127 -4.39 -17.07 13.34
CA ALA A 127 -4.41 -17.09 14.81
C ALA A 127 -5.33 -18.17 15.39
N GLY A 128 -6.35 -18.59 14.65
CA GLY A 128 -7.35 -19.55 15.11
C GLY A 128 -8.04 -19.10 16.41
N ASP A 129 -8.16 -20.00 17.39
CA ASP A 129 -8.74 -19.72 18.70
C ASP A 129 -7.77 -19.03 19.68
N ARG A 130 -6.54 -18.76 19.26
CA ARG A 130 -5.51 -18.21 20.15
C ARG A 130 -5.68 -16.72 20.39
N PHE A 131 -6.33 -16.01 19.47
CA PHE A 131 -6.61 -14.58 19.55
C PHE A 131 -7.86 -14.21 18.73
N ASP A 132 -8.59 -13.19 19.18
CA ASP A 132 -9.81 -12.70 18.54
C ASP A 132 -9.62 -11.26 18.02
N PHE A 133 -9.76 -11.07 16.72
CA PHE A 133 -9.65 -9.80 16.01
C PHE A 133 -11.00 -9.13 15.72
N ILE A 134 -12.10 -9.58 16.32
CA ILE A 134 -13.45 -9.02 16.08
C ILE A 134 -13.50 -7.49 16.26
N GLN A 135 -12.74 -6.94 17.20
CA GLN A 135 -12.70 -5.49 17.45
C GLN A 135 -11.97 -4.74 16.32
N ALA A 136 -10.83 -5.23 15.86
CA ALA A 136 -10.11 -4.66 14.72
C ALA A 136 -10.96 -4.78 13.44
N ARG A 137 -11.63 -5.92 13.25
CA ARG A 137 -12.47 -6.19 12.09
C ARG A 137 -13.68 -5.26 12.03
N SER A 138 -14.34 -5.05 13.16
CA SER A 138 -15.44 -4.09 13.31
C SER A 138 -14.98 -2.64 13.05
N ALA A 139 -13.81 -2.24 13.58
CA ALA A 139 -13.26 -0.91 13.29
C ALA A 139 -12.99 -0.69 11.80
N ALA A 140 -12.46 -1.70 11.09
CA ALA A 140 -12.22 -1.63 9.65
C ALA A 140 -13.53 -1.57 8.82
N GLU A 141 -14.60 -2.19 9.32
CA GLU A 141 -15.97 -2.09 8.80
C GLU A 141 -16.50 -0.66 8.90
N GLU A 142 -16.40 -0.07 10.09
CA GLU A 142 -16.84 1.30 10.34
C GLU A 142 -16.03 2.30 9.50
N LEU A 143 -14.71 2.09 9.35
CA LEU A 143 -13.89 2.92 8.46
C LEU A 143 -14.36 2.87 7.02
N LEU A 144 -14.66 1.68 6.51
CA LEU A 144 -15.14 1.53 5.14
C LEU A 144 -16.47 2.26 4.95
N ALA A 145 -17.40 2.13 5.89
CA ALA A 145 -18.69 2.82 5.84
C ALA A 145 -18.53 4.35 5.81
N ASP A 146 -17.71 4.90 6.71
CA ASP A 146 -17.43 6.34 6.76
C ASP A 146 -16.78 6.85 5.46
N LEU A 147 -15.88 6.05 4.88
CA LEU A 147 -15.23 6.37 3.61
C LEU A 147 -16.22 6.33 2.43
N GLU A 148 -17.10 5.34 2.35
CA GLU A 148 -18.13 5.29 1.30
C GLU A 148 -19.04 6.54 1.36
N GLU A 149 -19.47 6.95 2.54
CA GLU A 149 -20.25 8.18 2.71
C GLU A 149 -19.44 9.42 2.32
N PHE A 150 -18.18 9.52 2.79
CA PHE A 150 -17.28 10.62 2.48
C PHE A 150 -17.09 10.80 0.96
N TYR A 151 -16.76 9.73 0.23
CA TYR A 151 -16.55 9.80 -1.21
C TYR A 151 -17.86 10.10 -1.96
N ALA A 152 -19.00 9.57 -1.53
CA ALA A 152 -20.30 9.91 -2.13
C ALA A 152 -20.63 11.41 -1.99
N ARG A 153 -20.33 12.00 -0.83
CA ARG A 153 -20.52 13.43 -0.58
C ARG A 153 -19.52 14.30 -1.35
N ALA A 154 -18.27 13.89 -1.46
CA ALA A 154 -17.28 14.59 -2.28
C ALA A 154 -17.68 14.57 -3.76
N GLN A 155 -18.09 13.41 -4.30
CA GLN A 155 -18.48 13.26 -5.70
C GLN A 155 -19.78 13.99 -6.06
N SER A 156 -20.73 14.08 -5.13
CA SER A 156 -21.97 14.86 -5.32
C SER A 156 -21.76 16.37 -5.17
N GLY A 157 -20.56 16.82 -4.77
CA GLY A 157 -20.27 18.23 -4.51
C GLY A 157 -20.82 18.74 -3.17
N ALA A 158 -21.35 17.86 -2.31
CA ALA A 158 -21.81 18.21 -0.97
C ALA A 158 -20.66 18.62 -0.03
N ILE A 159 -19.41 18.27 -0.39
CA ILE A 159 -18.19 18.75 0.25
C ILE A 159 -17.36 19.44 -0.83
N PRO A 160 -16.87 20.67 -0.62
CA PRO A 160 -15.97 21.32 -1.56
C PRO A 160 -14.73 20.48 -1.83
N ASN A 161 -14.32 20.37 -3.09
CA ASN A 161 -13.17 19.57 -3.51
C ASN A 161 -11.89 19.89 -2.72
N ALA A 162 -11.63 21.15 -2.41
CA ALA A 162 -10.47 21.54 -1.61
C ALA A 162 -10.45 20.89 -0.21
N ALA A 163 -11.60 20.86 0.48
CA ALA A 163 -11.74 20.25 1.79
C ALA A 163 -11.67 18.72 1.72
N ALA A 164 -12.28 18.12 0.69
CA ALA A 164 -12.16 16.68 0.44
C ALA A 164 -10.69 16.28 0.17
N ASN A 165 -9.98 17.07 -0.63
CA ASN A 165 -8.57 16.82 -0.97
C ASN A 165 -7.66 16.93 0.26
N GLU A 166 -7.92 17.87 1.16
CA GLU A 166 -7.18 17.96 2.43
C GLU A 166 -7.35 16.67 3.25
N VAL A 167 -8.59 16.17 3.38
CA VAL A 167 -8.85 14.91 4.08
C VAL A 167 -8.20 13.73 3.37
N ILE A 168 -8.31 13.62 2.04
CA ILE A 168 -7.67 12.55 1.26
C ILE A 168 -6.15 12.54 1.50
N GLN A 169 -5.48 13.69 1.52
CA GLN A 169 -4.05 13.78 1.79
C GLN A 169 -3.70 13.45 3.24
N ARG A 170 -4.51 13.92 4.20
CA ARG A 170 -4.28 13.66 5.63
C ARG A 170 -4.53 12.20 6.00
N LEU A 171 -5.43 11.50 5.32
CA LEU A 171 -5.63 10.06 5.47
C LEU A 171 -4.36 9.27 5.14
N ALA A 172 -3.57 9.70 4.15
CA ALA A 172 -2.28 9.08 3.83
C ALA A 172 -1.34 9.07 5.04
N ARG A 173 -1.35 10.14 5.84
CA ARG A 173 -0.49 10.29 7.04
C ARG A 173 -0.83 9.31 8.16
N ILE A 174 -1.99 8.65 8.06
CA ILE A 174 -2.49 7.71 9.05
C ILE A 174 -2.47 6.29 8.50
N LEU A 175 -3.10 6.07 7.34
CA LEU A 175 -3.37 4.74 6.80
C LEU A 175 -2.13 4.10 6.15
N VAL A 176 -1.24 4.90 5.54
CA VAL A 176 -0.01 4.37 4.95
C VAL A 176 0.95 3.86 6.03
N PRO A 177 1.35 4.64 7.06
CA PRO A 177 2.22 4.12 8.11
C PRO A 177 1.61 2.92 8.82
N LEU A 178 0.29 2.94 9.06
CA LEU A 178 -0.43 1.84 9.69
C LEU A 178 -0.30 0.53 8.91
N ASN A 179 -0.29 0.61 7.58
CA ASN A 179 -0.22 -0.57 6.73
C ASN A 179 1.22 -0.99 6.39
N TYR A 180 2.19 -0.08 6.35
CA TYR A 180 3.49 -0.32 5.72
C TYR A 180 4.71 -0.18 6.65
N ASN A 181 4.52 0.18 7.93
CA ASN A 181 5.62 0.46 8.84
C ASN A 181 5.45 -0.22 10.21
N ARG A 182 6.56 -0.65 10.80
CA ARG A 182 6.64 -1.03 12.22
C ARG A 182 7.21 0.11 13.06
N SER A 183 8.08 0.91 12.47
CA SER A 183 8.78 2.01 13.13
C SER A 183 7.90 3.26 13.28
N ALA A 184 8.27 4.12 14.22
CA ALA A 184 7.66 5.44 14.39
C ALA A 184 7.88 6.34 13.16
N ARG A 185 7.02 7.34 12.99
CA ARG A 185 6.91 8.24 11.81
C ARG A 185 8.20 8.83 11.25
N PHE A 186 9.23 9.02 12.07
CA PHE A 186 10.52 9.61 11.65
C PHE A 186 11.69 8.66 11.89
N ARG A 187 11.42 7.36 11.72
CA ARG A 187 12.38 6.26 11.84
C ARG A 187 12.14 5.31 10.68
N HIS A 188 13.20 4.68 10.22
CA HIS A 188 13.11 3.71 9.13
C HIS A 188 13.15 2.28 9.67
N ASP A 189 12.22 1.46 9.20
CA ASP A 189 12.34 0.02 9.31
C ASP A 189 13.58 -0.48 8.53
N PRO A 190 14.07 -1.71 8.79
CA PRO A 190 15.03 -2.35 7.90
C PRO A 190 14.49 -2.46 6.46
N ALA A 191 15.38 -2.63 5.48
CA ALA A 191 15.05 -2.85 4.06
C ALA A 191 14.53 -4.28 3.81
N LEU A 192 13.53 -4.69 4.59
CA LEU A 192 12.84 -5.96 4.47
C LEU A 192 11.39 -5.69 4.06
N THR A 193 10.79 -6.64 3.35
CA THR A 193 9.37 -6.60 3.03
C THR A 193 8.56 -6.58 4.34
N ILE A 194 7.71 -5.57 4.49
CA ILE A 194 6.85 -5.40 5.64
C ILE A 194 5.46 -5.94 5.28
N PRO A 195 4.90 -6.92 6.03
CA PRO A 195 3.57 -7.44 5.75
C PRO A 195 2.49 -6.37 5.98
N PRO A 196 1.28 -6.54 5.41
CA PRO A 196 0.16 -5.64 5.69
C PRO A 196 -0.19 -5.64 7.18
N LEU A 197 -0.61 -4.49 7.70
CA LEU A 197 -0.91 -4.29 9.13
C LEU A 197 0.12 -4.96 10.06
N PRO A 198 1.41 -4.59 9.97
CA PRO A 198 2.50 -5.37 10.57
C PRO A 198 2.44 -5.44 12.10
N ALA A 199 1.67 -4.58 12.76
CA ALA A 199 1.39 -4.67 14.19
C ALA A 199 0.59 -5.94 14.58
N LEU A 200 -0.07 -6.60 13.63
CA LEU A 200 -0.86 -7.82 13.83
C LEU A 200 -0.11 -9.10 13.37
N GLU A 201 1.10 -8.97 12.82
CA GLU A 201 1.83 -10.07 12.18
C GLU A 201 2.09 -11.26 13.12
N GLU A 202 2.13 -11.05 14.44
CA GLU A 202 2.29 -12.13 15.41
C GLU A 202 1.18 -13.19 15.31
N ALA A 203 0.05 -12.87 14.67
CA ALA A 203 -1.02 -13.81 14.31
C ALA A 203 -0.52 -14.97 13.46
N THR A 204 0.46 -14.71 12.58
CA THR A 204 1.07 -15.73 11.70
C THR A 204 1.95 -16.72 12.46
N LYS A 205 2.33 -16.40 13.70
CA LYS A 205 3.33 -17.14 14.50
C LYS A 205 2.71 -17.78 15.74
N ILE A 206 1.65 -17.20 16.30
CA ILE A 206 1.08 -17.60 17.60
C ILE A 206 0.73 -19.10 17.69
N ALA A 207 0.26 -19.70 16.59
CA ALA A 207 -0.10 -21.12 16.54
C ALA A 207 1.09 -22.06 16.77
N THR A 208 2.31 -21.64 16.40
CA THR A 208 3.53 -22.44 16.52
C THR A 208 4.43 -22.02 17.69
N ARG A 209 3.99 -21.03 18.49
CA ARG A 209 4.76 -20.58 19.66
C ARG A 209 4.80 -21.68 20.74
N PRO A 210 5.95 -21.88 21.41
CA PRO A 210 6.04 -22.72 22.60
C PRO A 210 5.02 -22.28 23.67
N ALA A 211 4.45 -23.22 24.42
CA ALA A 211 3.37 -22.94 25.39
C ALA A 211 3.70 -21.80 26.38
N HIS A 212 4.95 -21.73 26.85
CA HIS A 212 5.41 -20.68 27.77
C HIS A 212 5.54 -19.28 27.13
N LEU A 213 5.52 -19.19 25.79
CA LEU A 213 5.59 -17.93 25.04
C LEU A 213 4.24 -17.42 24.52
N VAL A 214 3.18 -18.24 24.56
CA VAL A 214 1.86 -17.88 24.03
C VAL A 214 1.28 -16.64 24.73
N GLY A 215 1.51 -16.48 26.03
CA GLY A 215 1.06 -15.29 26.78
C GLY A 215 1.69 -13.98 26.28
N PHE A 216 2.96 -14.02 25.88
CA PHE A 216 3.65 -12.87 25.30
C PHE A 216 3.10 -12.55 23.91
N ALA A 217 2.92 -13.56 23.05
CA ALA A 217 2.32 -13.40 21.72
C ALA A 217 0.92 -12.79 21.80
N ARG A 218 0.08 -13.24 22.74
CA ARG A 218 -1.24 -12.64 22.99
C ARG A 218 -1.14 -11.18 23.41
N THR A 219 -0.21 -10.85 24.29
CA THR A 219 0.00 -9.46 24.75
C THR A 219 0.44 -8.55 23.61
N GLU A 220 1.33 -9.04 22.74
CA GLU A 220 1.76 -8.35 21.54
C GLU A 220 0.58 -8.11 20.58
N LEU A 221 -0.26 -9.12 20.35
CA LEU A 221 -1.47 -9.00 19.55
C LEU A 221 -2.50 -8.03 20.13
N VAL A 222 -2.69 -7.99 21.45
CA VAL A 222 -3.55 -6.97 22.09
C VAL A 222 -3.02 -5.56 21.79
N ARG A 223 -1.71 -5.34 21.95
CA ARG A 223 -1.08 -4.04 21.63
C ARG A 223 -1.23 -3.70 20.15
N GLY A 224 -1.02 -4.67 19.27
CA GLY A 224 -1.18 -4.52 17.84
C GLY A 224 -2.59 -4.16 17.43
N GLN A 225 -3.59 -4.89 17.92
CA GLN A 225 -5.01 -4.61 17.68
C GLN A 225 -5.38 -3.21 18.17
N ASN A 226 -4.95 -2.81 19.38
CA ASN A 226 -5.20 -1.47 19.89
C ASN A 226 -4.53 -0.38 19.04
N HIS A 227 -3.33 -0.61 18.52
CA HIS A 227 -2.65 0.30 17.60
C HIS A 227 -3.48 0.47 16.31
N VAL A 228 -3.90 -0.63 15.68
CA VAL A 228 -4.70 -0.60 14.45
C VAL A 228 -6.02 0.12 14.66
N ILE A 229 -6.76 -0.21 15.73
CA ILE A 229 -8.02 0.45 16.09
C ILE A 229 -7.80 1.95 16.34
N ALA A 230 -6.72 2.34 17.03
CA ALA A 230 -6.42 3.74 17.30
C ALA A 230 -6.17 4.53 16.00
N GLY A 231 -5.36 4.00 15.08
CA GLY A 231 -5.12 4.61 13.77
C GLY A 231 -6.39 4.72 12.93
N ILE A 232 -7.22 3.67 12.93
CA ILE A 232 -8.53 3.69 12.25
C ILE A 232 -9.43 4.78 12.86
N ARG A 233 -9.54 4.86 14.19
CA ARG A 233 -10.34 5.90 14.87
C ARG A 233 -9.82 7.31 14.59
N GLU A 234 -8.52 7.49 14.41
CA GLU A 234 -7.96 8.77 13.98
C GLU A 234 -8.40 9.14 12.56
N ALA A 235 -8.33 8.19 11.62
CA ALA A 235 -8.83 8.39 10.26
C ALA A 235 -10.32 8.71 10.23
N ARG A 236 -11.13 8.01 11.03
CA ARG A 236 -12.57 8.26 11.15
C ARG A 236 -12.87 9.65 11.73
N ARG A 237 -12.14 10.08 12.76
CA ARG A 237 -12.27 11.44 13.33
C ARG A 237 -11.95 12.51 12.29
N LEU A 238 -10.90 12.33 11.52
CA LEU A 238 -10.52 13.22 10.43
C LEU A 238 -11.65 13.35 9.38
N ILE A 239 -12.29 12.24 9.00
CA ILE A 239 -13.44 12.26 8.08
C ILE A 239 -14.61 13.04 8.70
N ALA A 240 -14.91 12.78 9.98
CA ALA A 240 -16.01 13.40 10.70
C ALA A 240 -15.82 14.91 10.96
N GLU A 241 -14.60 15.45 10.86
CA GLU A 241 -14.34 16.90 10.97
C GLU A 241 -15.08 17.70 9.88
N LEU A 242 -15.34 17.09 8.71
CA LEU A 242 -16.10 17.71 7.61
C LEU A 242 -17.63 17.73 7.83
N ASN A 243 -18.11 17.15 8.93
CA ASN A 243 -19.51 17.09 9.30
C ASN A 243 -19.89 18.14 10.35
N ARG A 244 -18.92 18.88 10.87
CA ARG A 244 -19.09 19.94 11.87
C ARG A 244 -19.13 21.31 11.20
#